data_AF-A0A7J4PNA7-F1
#
_entry.id   AF-A0A7J4PNA7-F1
#
_cell.length_a   1.000
_cell.length_b   1.000
_cell.length_c   1.000
_cell.angle_alpha   90.00
_cell.angle_beta   90.00
_cell.angle_gamma   90.00
#
_symmetry.space_group_name_H-M   'P 1'
#
loop_
_entity.id
_entity.type
_entity.pdbx_description
1 polymer ?
#
loop_
_entity_poly.entity_id
_entity_poly.type
_entity_poly.pdbx_seq_one_letter_code
_entity_poly.pdbx_strand_id
1 'polypeptide(L)'
;MNGEYIFDSRKWFLIELLSCLGKIRGITKLQKVVFLGQEELELPKLFQFDEYHYGPYSWDLSDILEDMIITGFVSEKIEYHDDGVIYTYSLANNALEEAGKIGVYIPEGKKHMLIKYSKLPMFAISEFVYQKFVHEGVTS
;
A
#
# COMPACT_ATOMS: atom_id res chain seq x y z
N MET A 1 -15.34 -8.61 -24.80
CA MET A 1 -13.90 -8.30 -24.94
C MET A 1 -13.20 -8.98 -23.78
N ASN A 2 -12.64 -10.16 -24.00
CA ASN A 2 -11.92 -10.90 -22.97
C ASN A 2 -10.43 -10.66 -23.21
N GLY A 3 -9.92 -9.55 -22.67
CA GLY A 3 -8.48 -9.39 -22.51
C GLY A 3 -8.11 -10.05 -21.19
N GLU A 4 -7.41 -11.19 -21.24
CA GLU A 4 -6.75 -11.71 -20.04
C GLU A 4 -5.77 -10.65 -19.55
N TYR A 5 -6.11 -9.97 -18.46
CA TYR A 5 -5.19 -9.07 -17.79
C TYR A 5 -4.09 -9.93 -17.16
N ILE A 6 -2.90 -9.94 -17.76
CA ILE A 6 -1.72 -10.52 -17.13
C ILE A 6 -1.30 -9.57 -16.01
N PHE A 7 -1.73 -9.90 -14.80
CA PHE A 7 -1.29 -9.23 -13.59
C PHE A 7 0.13 -9.67 -13.23
N ASP A 8 1.03 -8.69 -13.08
CA ASP A 8 2.33 -8.94 -12.48
C ASP A 8 2.22 -9.12 -10.95
N SER A 9 3.30 -9.58 -10.33
CA SER A 9 3.33 -9.86 -8.88
C SER A 9 3.01 -8.65 -8.00
N ARG A 10 3.30 -7.43 -8.45
CA ARG A 10 3.07 -6.20 -7.68
C ARG A 10 1.58 -5.88 -7.59
N LYS A 11 0.86 -6.02 -8.71
CA LYS A 11 -0.58 -5.84 -8.72
C LYS A 11 -1.30 -6.88 -7.86
N TRP A 12 -0.91 -8.15 -7.95
CA TRP A 12 -1.49 -9.20 -7.08
C TRP A 12 -1.23 -8.94 -5.60
N PHE A 13 -0.02 -8.50 -5.25
CA PHE A 13 0.29 -8.09 -3.89
C PHE A 13 -0.62 -6.96 -3.41
N LEU A 14 -0.84 -5.92 -4.23
CA LEU A 14 -1.73 -4.81 -3.86
C LEU A 14 -3.18 -5.25 -3.75
N ILE A 15 -3.62 -6.20 -4.58
CA ILE A 15 -4.96 -6.79 -4.46
C ILE A 15 -5.10 -7.47 -3.09
N GLU A 16 -4.15 -8.33 -2.73
CA GLU A 16 -4.16 -9.04 -1.46
C GLU A 16 -4.07 -8.09 -0.26
N LEU A 17 -3.22 -7.05 -0.37
CA LEU A 17 -3.07 -6.03 0.67
C LEU A 17 -4.39 -5.27 0.87
N LEU A 18 -4.97 -4.71 -0.19
CA LEU A 18 -6.21 -3.94 -0.08
C LEU A 18 -7.41 -4.80 0.34
N SER A 19 -7.44 -6.07 -0.06
CA SER A 19 -8.42 -7.05 0.46
C SER A 19 -8.29 -7.19 1.99
N CYS A 20 -7.07 -7.31 2.50
CA CYS A 20 -6.80 -7.40 3.94
C CYS A 20 -7.13 -6.10 4.70
N LEU A 21 -6.80 -4.93 4.12
CA LEU A 21 -7.00 -3.64 4.78
C LEU A 21 -8.45 -3.15 4.70
N GLY A 22 -9.19 -3.57 3.68
CA GLY A 22 -10.52 -3.08 3.31
C GLY A 22 -10.45 -1.70 2.65
N LYS A 23 -9.84 -0.72 3.31
CA LYS A 23 -9.57 0.62 2.77
C LYS A 23 -8.33 1.25 3.38
N ILE A 24 -7.69 2.15 2.64
CA ILE A 24 -6.57 2.95 3.13
C ILE A 24 -6.72 4.42 2.75
N ARG A 25 -6.52 5.29 3.74
CA ARG A 25 -6.67 6.74 3.61
C ARG A 25 -5.32 7.40 3.30
N GLY A 26 -5.16 7.84 2.05
CA GLY A 26 -4.00 8.56 1.54
C GLY A 26 -2.88 7.67 0.98
N ILE A 27 -2.29 8.10 -0.14
CA ILE A 27 -1.19 7.39 -0.81
C ILE A 27 0.04 7.28 0.08
N THR A 28 0.37 8.34 0.82
CA THR A 28 1.50 8.33 1.76
C THR A 28 1.34 7.24 2.82
N LYS A 29 0.12 6.96 3.28
CA LYS A 29 -0.11 5.88 4.24
C LYS A 29 0.10 4.51 3.60
N LEU A 30 -0.38 4.32 2.37
CA LEU A 30 -0.14 3.09 1.62
C LEU A 30 1.37 2.84 1.43
N GLN A 31 2.12 3.86 1.03
CA GLN A 31 3.59 3.82 0.92
C GLN A 31 4.23 3.29 2.22
N LYS A 32 3.84 3.83 3.38
CA LYS A 32 4.40 3.37 4.66
C LYS A 32 3.98 1.95 5.02
N VAL A 33 2.74 1.56 4.77
CA VAL A 33 2.27 0.19 5.06
C VAL A 33 2.99 -0.83 4.19
N VAL A 34 3.18 -0.56 2.89
CA VAL A 34 3.92 -1.43 1.98
C VAL A 34 5.39 -1.53 2.41
N PHE A 35 6.03 -0.39 2.67
CA PHE A 35 7.41 -0.34 3.16
C PHE A 35 7.59 -1.17 4.43
N LEU A 36 6.77 -0.94 5.46
CA LEU A 36 6.84 -1.70 6.72
C LEU A 36 6.53 -3.18 6.51
N GLY A 37 5.61 -3.51 5.59
CA GLY A 37 5.38 -4.91 5.22
C GLY A 37 6.65 -5.58 4.69
N GLN A 38 7.36 -4.91 3.78
CA GLN A 38 8.62 -5.41 3.22
C GLN A 38 9.73 -5.50 4.27
N GLU A 39 9.91 -4.47 5.10
CA GLU A 39 11.03 -4.37 6.05
C GLU A 39 10.79 -5.12 7.38
N GLU A 40 9.63 -4.97 8.00
CA GLU A 40 9.34 -5.49 9.35
C GLU A 40 8.71 -6.88 9.32
N LEU A 41 7.94 -7.15 8.28
CA LEU A 41 7.13 -8.35 8.18
C LEU A 41 7.68 -9.31 7.14
N GLU A 42 8.89 -9.11 6.61
CA GLU A 42 9.53 -9.98 5.61
C GLU A 42 8.58 -10.33 4.45
N LEU A 43 7.75 -9.38 4.02
CA LEU A 43 6.95 -9.55 2.82
C LEU A 43 7.86 -9.42 1.59
N PRO A 44 7.47 -9.99 0.43
CA PRO A 44 8.26 -9.91 -0.79
C PRO A 44 8.67 -8.47 -1.14
N LYS A 45 9.96 -8.26 -1.46
CA LYS A 45 10.53 -6.97 -1.86
C LYS A 45 10.12 -6.63 -3.30
N LEU A 46 8.87 -6.27 -3.50
CA LEU A 46 8.26 -6.01 -4.80
C LEU A 46 8.38 -4.55 -5.26
N PHE A 47 8.59 -3.64 -4.30
CA PHE A 47 8.71 -2.20 -4.53
C PHE A 47 10.05 -1.68 -4.01
N GLN A 48 10.67 -0.80 -4.79
CA GLN A 48 11.89 -0.11 -4.39
C GLN A 48 11.53 1.22 -3.73
N PHE A 49 12.17 1.51 -2.60
CA PHE A 49 11.92 2.72 -1.83
C PHE A 49 13.19 3.54 -1.72
N ASP A 50 13.08 4.79 -2.13
CA ASP A 50 14.14 5.79 -1.98
C ASP A 50 13.80 6.74 -0.83
N GLU A 51 14.83 7.32 -0.21
CA GLU A 51 14.63 8.40 0.75
C GLU A 51 13.93 9.60 0.08
N TYR A 52 12.92 10.12 0.76
CA TYR A 52 12.13 11.25 0.27
C TYR A 52 11.69 12.15 1.43
N HIS A 53 11.14 13.33 1.11
CA HIS A 53 10.84 14.41 2.06
C HIS A 53 10.07 13.97 3.34
N TYR A 54 9.31 12.89 3.28
CA TYR A 54 8.52 12.36 4.40
C TYR A 54 8.84 10.88 4.69
N GLY A 55 10.09 10.48 4.47
CA GLY A 55 10.58 9.11 4.56
C GLY A 55 10.42 8.32 3.25
N PRO A 56 10.63 6.99 3.28
CA PRO A 56 10.71 6.15 2.08
C PRO A 56 9.48 6.31 1.18
N TYR A 57 9.75 6.43 -0.12
CA TYR A 57 8.75 6.56 -1.17
C TYR A 57 9.11 5.67 -2.36
N SER A 58 8.10 5.01 -2.92
CA SER A 58 8.20 4.15 -4.09
C SER A 58 7.39 4.75 -5.23
N TRP A 59 8.07 5.18 -6.30
CA TRP A 59 7.40 5.71 -7.51
C TRP A 59 6.62 4.62 -8.23
N ASP A 60 7.18 3.41 -8.31
CA ASP A 60 6.53 2.26 -8.93
C ASP A 60 5.25 1.81 -8.20
N LEU A 61 5.17 1.97 -6.88
CA LEU A 61 3.92 1.75 -6.14
C LEU A 61 2.84 2.75 -6.53
N SER A 62 3.18 4.03 -6.67
CA SER A 62 2.22 5.06 -7.08
C SER A 62 1.75 4.82 -8.51
N ASP A 63 2.67 4.53 -9.44
CA ASP A 63 2.33 4.28 -10.85
C ASP A 63 1.44 3.05 -11.01
N ILE A 64 1.70 1.98 -10.25
CA ILE A 64 0.88 0.76 -10.29
C ILE A 64 -0.49 1.00 -9.66
N LEU A 65 -0.57 1.76 -8.57
CA LEU A 65 -1.87 2.10 -7.98
C LEU A 65 -2.71 2.91 -8.97
N GLU A 66 -2.12 3.90 -9.62
CA GLU A 66 -2.77 4.73 -10.64
C GLU A 66 -3.30 3.87 -11.80
N ASP A 67 -2.47 2.98 -12.34
CA ASP A 67 -2.88 2.03 -13.38
C ASP A 67 -4.03 1.13 -12.90
N MET A 68 -3.99 0.66 -11.65
CA MET A 68 -5.08 -0.13 -11.07
C MET A 68 -6.37 0.66 -10.86
N ILE A 69 -6.29 1.97 -10.65
CA ILE A 69 -7.47 2.85 -10.60
C ILE A 69 -8.05 3.00 -12.00
N ILE A 70 -7.21 3.32 -13.00
CA ILE A 70 -7.62 3.51 -14.40
C ILE A 70 -8.25 2.24 -14.98
N THR A 71 -7.67 1.08 -14.68
CA THR A 71 -8.17 -0.24 -15.14
C THR A 71 -9.33 -0.77 -14.29
N GLY A 72 -9.71 -0.05 -13.23
CA GLY A 72 -10.89 -0.35 -12.42
C GLY A 72 -10.72 -1.51 -11.44
N PHE A 73 -9.50 -1.84 -11.02
CA PHE A 73 -9.24 -2.82 -9.95
C PHE A 73 -9.20 -2.18 -8.57
N VAL A 74 -8.88 -0.90 -8.49
CA VAL A 74 -8.93 -0.09 -7.27
C VAL A 74 -9.97 1.01 -7.44
N SER A 75 -10.79 1.19 -6.42
CA SER A 75 -11.71 2.33 -6.31
C SER A 75 -11.04 3.43 -5.50
N GLU A 76 -11.05 4.64 -6.06
CA GLU A 76 -10.65 5.86 -5.36
C GLU A 76 -11.89 6.66 -4.96
N LYS A 77 -12.02 6.95 -3.66
CA LYS A 77 -13.03 7.85 -3.14
C LYS A 77 -12.38 9.16 -2.70
N ILE A 78 -12.87 10.26 -3.24
CA ILE A 78 -12.45 11.61 -2.92
C ILE A 78 -13.43 12.21 -1.90
N GLU A 79 -12.92 12.63 -0.75
CA GLU A 79 -13.67 13.34 0.29
C GLU A 79 -13.13 14.76 0.42
N TYR A 80 -14.00 15.75 0.21
CA TYR A 80 -13.68 17.18 0.35
C TYR A 80 -13.97 17.62 1.78
N HIS A 81 -12.97 18.23 2.41
CA HIS A 81 -13.04 18.80 3.74
C HIS A 81 -12.62 20.27 3.69
N ASP A 82 -12.98 21.05 4.70
CA ASP A 82 -12.63 22.47 4.78
C ASP A 82 -11.10 22.69 4.78
N ASP A 83 -10.33 21.69 5.21
CA ASP A 83 -8.88 21.69 5.34
C ASP A 83 -8.16 20.92 4.21
N GLY A 84 -8.88 20.40 3.21
CA GLY A 84 -8.27 19.80 2.03
C GLY A 84 -9.04 18.61 1.44
N VAL A 85 -8.34 17.82 0.65
CA VAL A 85 -8.90 16.67 -0.07
C VAL A 85 -8.28 15.38 0.46
N ILE A 86 -9.13 14.40 0.73
CA ILE A 86 -8.73 13.10 1.23
C ILE A 86 -9.10 12.02 0.23
N TYR A 87 -8.08 11.32 -0.23
CA TYR A 87 -8.20 10.17 -1.11
C TYR A 87 -8.22 8.89 -0.28
N THR A 88 -9.22 8.04 -0.52
CA THR A 88 -9.34 6.73 0.12
C THR A 88 -9.40 5.65 -0.95
N TYR A 89 -8.52 4.66 -0.84
CA TYR A 89 -8.39 3.57 -1.79
C TYR A 89 -8.93 2.27 -1.21
N SER A 90 -9.66 1.51 -2.02
CA SER A 90 -10.16 0.16 -1.69
C SER A 90 -10.20 -0.70 -2.95
N LEU A 91 -10.33 -2.02 -2.81
CA LEU A 91 -10.63 -2.85 -3.98
C LEU A 91 -11.96 -2.45 -4.61
N ALA A 92 -12.00 -2.46 -5.95
CA ALA A 92 -13.25 -2.36 -6.68
C ALA A 92 -13.98 -3.72 -6.68
N ASN A 93 -15.31 -3.70 -6.82
CA ASN A 93 -16.13 -4.91 -6.68
C ASN A 93 -15.81 -6.01 -7.72
N ASN A 94 -15.46 -5.60 -8.93
CA ASN A 94 -15.01 -6.48 -10.03
C ASN A 94 -13.63 -7.13 -9.78
N ALA A 95 -12.80 -6.54 -8.92
CA ALA A 95 -11.49 -7.11 -8.59
C ALA A 95 -11.59 -8.31 -7.63
N LEU A 96 -12.66 -8.39 -6.84
CA LEU A 96 -12.88 -9.46 -5.87
C LEU A 96 -13.17 -10.81 -6.53
N GLU A 97 -13.76 -10.80 -7.73
CA GLU A 97 -14.06 -12.01 -8.51
C GLU A 97 -12.80 -12.61 -9.15
N GLU A 98 -11.83 -11.76 -9.52
CA GLU A 98 -10.53 -12.16 -10.08
C GLU A 98 -9.51 -12.55 -9.00
N ALA A 99 -9.79 -12.24 -7.73
CA ALA A 99 -8.91 -12.50 -6.59
C ALA A 99 -8.93 -13.98 -6.13
N GLY A 100 -8.73 -14.91 -7.07
CA GLY A 100 -8.62 -16.36 -6.79
C GLY A 100 -7.32 -16.80 -6.10
N LYS A 101 -6.48 -15.86 -5.64
CA LYS A 101 -5.10 -16.10 -5.13
C LYS A 101 -4.79 -15.39 -3.81
N ILE A 102 -5.78 -15.11 -2.98
CA ILE A 102 -5.57 -14.56 -1.64
C ILE A 102 -4.72 -15.55 -0.83
N GLY A 103 -3.62 -15.08 -0.24
CA GLY A 103 -2.70 -15.87 0.59
C GLY A 103 -1.34 -16.19 -0.03
N VAL A 104 -1.01 -15.67 -1.22
CA VAL A 104 0.28 -15.92 -1.89
C VAL A 104 1.38 -15.02 -1.35
N TYR A 105 1.07 -13.74 -1.11
CA TYR A 105 2.08 -12.75 -0.74
C TYR A 105 2.01 -12.32 0.72
N ILE A 106 0.84 -12.39 1.36
CA ILE A 106 0.62 -11.91 2.72
C ILE A 106 0.14 -13.07 3.61
N PRO A 107 1.07 -13.71 4.35
CA PRO A 107 0.72 -14.75 5.32
C PRO A 107 -0.34 -14.28 6.33
N GLU A 108 -1.30 -15.14 6.67
CA GLU A 108 -2.37 -14.83 7.63
C GLU A 108 -1.86 -14.22 8.94
N GLY A 109 -0.77 -14.75 9.50
CA GLY A 109 -0.17 -14.25 10.74
C GLY A 109 0.36 -12.81 10.66
N LYS A 110 0.59 -12.27 9.44
CA LYS A 110 1.12 -10.92 9.21
C LYS A 110 0.01 -9.89 8.93
N LYS A 111 -1.19 -10.34 8.54
CA LYS A 111 -2.35 -9.48 8.21
C LYS A 111 -2.74 -8.53 9.33
N HIS A 112 -2.78 -9.02 10.58
CA HIS A 112 -3.13 -8.19 11.73
C HIS A 112 -2.19 -6.98 11.90
N MET A 113 -0.88 -7.16 11.65
CA MET A 113 0.09 -6.08 11.76
C MET A 113 -0.07 -5.04 10.65
N LEU A 114 -0.34 -5.46 9.41
CA LEU A 114 -0.64 -4.53 8.30
C LEU A 114 -1.90 -3.70 8.58
N ILE A 115 -2.95 -4.33 9.11
CA ILE A 115 -4.18 -3.64 9.54
C ILE A 115 -3.87 -2.66 10.69
N LYS A 116 -3.01 -3.05 11.63
CA LYS A 116 -2.57 -2.16 12.71
C LYS A 116 -1.85 -0.93 12.14
N TYR A 117 -0.92 -1.11 11.22
CA TYR A 117 -0.22 0.00 10.57
C TYR A 117 -1.17 0.92 9.79
N SER A 118 -2.12 0.38 9.01
CA SER A 118 -3.05 1.20 8.22
C SER A 118 -3.99 2.06 9.08
N LYS A 119 -4.23 1.64 10.33
CA LYS A 119 -5.06 2.37 11.30
C LYS A 119 -4.31 3.45 12.08
N LEU A 120 -2.97 3.45 12.07
CA LEU A 120 -2.20 4.49 12.75
C LEU A 120 -2.50 5.87 12.13
N PRO A 121 -2.53 6.95 12.94
CA PRO A 121 -2.50 8.31 12.42
C PRO A 121 -1.30 8.50 11.47
N MET A 122 -1.46 9.32 10.43
CA MET A 122 -0.41 9.51 9.41
C MET A 122 0.91 9.97 10.04
N PHE A 123 0.85 10.89 11.01
CA PHE A 123 2.03 11.34 11.74
C PHE A 123 2.75 10.18 12.46
N ALA A 124 2.00 9.34 13.18
CA ALA A 124 2.57 8.25 13.98
C ALA A 124 3.26 7.18 13.12
N ILE A 125 2.68 6.81 11.96
CA ILE A 125 3.33 5.82 11.08
C ILE A 125 4.56 6.40 10.37
N SER A 126 4.55 7.69 9.99
CA SER A 126 5.72 8.36 9.44
C SER A 126 6.85 8.46 10.46
N GLU A 127 6.54 8.84 11.69
CA GLU A 127 7.50 8.92 12.79
C GLU A 127 8.10 7.54 13.10
N PHE A 128 7.27 6.49 13.15
CA PHE A 128 7.75 5.13 13.33
C PHE A 128 8.77 4.70 12.26
N VAL A 129 8.48 4.99 11.00
CA VAL A 129 9.39 4.69 9.88
C VAL A 129 10.69 5.51 10.00
N TYR A 130 10.58 6.81 10.30
CA TYR A 130 11.75 7.69 10.43
C TYR A 130 12.67 7.26 11.57
N GLN A 131 12.10 7.00 12.76
CA GLN A 131 12.86 6.59 13.94
C GLN A 131 13.59 5.27 13.73
N LYS A 132 12.98 4.33 13.01
CA LYS A 132 13.54 3.00 12.84
C LYS A 132 14.52 2.88 11.68
N PHE A 133 14.29 3.59 10.57
CA PHE A 133 15.02 3.35 9.32
C PHE A 133 15.82 4.53 8.81
N VAL A 134 15.61 5.75 9.32
CA VAL A 134 16.32 6.95 8.86
C VAL A 134 17.36 7.41 9.89
N HIS A 135 17.14 7.19 11.19
CA HIS A 135 18.10 7.57 12.23
C HIS A 135 19.37 6.71 12.30
N GLU A 136 19.46 5.58 11.60
CA GLU A 136 20.70 4.80 11.49
C GLU A 136 21.67 5.34 10.42
N GLY A 137 21.28 6.38 9.65
CA GLY A 137 22.11 7.01 8.62
C GLY A 137 23.01 8.17 9.10
N VAL A 138 22.98 8.54 10.38
CA VAL A 138 23.82 9.62 10.94
C VAL A 138 24.81 9.05 11.95
N THR A 139 25.80 8.33 11.45
CA THR A 139 27.14 8.33 12.06
C THR A 139 28.17 8.47 10.95
N SER A 140 28.65 9.71 10.80
CA SER A 140 29.93 10.02 10.16
C SER A 140 31.06 9.73 11.14
#